data_AF-A0A382QLF1-F1
#
_entry.id   AF-A0A382QLF1-F1
#
_cell.length_a   1.000
_cell.length_b   1.000
_cell.length_c   1.000
_cell.angle_alpha   90.00
_cell.angle_beta   90.00
_cell.angle_gamma   90.00
#
_symmetry.space_group_name_H-M   'P 1'
#
loop_
_entity.id
_entity.type
_entity.pdbx_description
1 polymer ?
#
loop_
_entity_poly.entity_id
_entity_poly.type
_entity_poly.pdbx_seq_one_letter_code
_entity_poly.pdbx_strand_id
1 'polypeptide(L)'
;MALTKVKSGMRTLATDEVTATEIAAGAVDTAEIATDAVTANEIAAGAVAASEIAATFDISSKTVTLPAASVTAHVTSFDDVPMRRDIATLALHTAISDNKAAYNLSNAFIDQFEDDTGLDTETTCNRSDAEYMAAVIPGPANDSSTMLLIHSDTSNGSTTFVDSSAASPTHVVDAVLDNTQHSTSQKKFGASGIYIDGVGSEGIRFPAHANWGFGTGDFTIDCWFYPIASQSQHAAVWGTT
;
A
#
# COMPACT_ATOMS: atom_id res chain seq x y z
N MET A 1 -20.93 57.85 -88.85
CA MET A 1 -21.24 56.88 -87.79
C MET A 1 -20.95 55.50 -88.33
N ALA A 2 -19.84 54.87 -87.92
CA ALA A 2 -19.59 53.48 -88.29
C ALA A 2 -20.47 52.60 -87.38
N LEU A 3 -21.47 51.91 -87.94
CA LEU A 3 -22.20 50.88 -87.22
C LEU A 3 -21.27 49.66 -87.08
N THR A 4 -20.81 49.38 -85.86
CA THR A 4 -20.17 48.10 -85.55
C THR A 4 -21.20 46.99 -85.81
N LYS A 5 -20.97 46.13 -86.82
CA LYS A 5 -21.83 44.98 -87.10
C LYS A 5 -21.74 44.00 -85.91
N VAL A 6 -22.74 43.99 -85.04
CA VAL A 6 -22.90 42.94 -84.02
C VAL A 6 -23.55 41.73 -84.70
N LYS A 7 -23.02 40.53 -84.47
CA LYS A 7 -23.54 39.28 -85.05
C LYS A 7 -24.96 39.04 -84.52
N SER A 8 -25.90 38.65 -85.39
CA SER A 8 -27.27 38.32 -84.98
C SER A 8 -27.26 37.25 -83.88
N GLY A 9 -27.95 37.52 -82.76
CA GLY A 9 -27.97 36.68 -81.56
C GLY A 9 -27.06 37.12 -80.42
N MET A 10 -26.16 38.09 -80.63
CA MET A 10 -25.29 38.60 -79.57
C MET A 10 -26.00 39.71 -78.77
N ARG A 11 -26.14 39.48 -77.46
CA ARG A 11 -26.65 40.44 -76.47
C ARG A 11 -25.63 40.52 -75.33
N THR A 12 -25.54 41.66 -74.67
CA THR A 12 -24.74 41.84 -73.44
C THR A 12 -25.36 41.09 -72.28
N LEU A 13 -24.55 40.43 -71.46
CA LEU A 13 -25.03 39.81 -70.23
C LEU A 13 -25.36 40.87 -69.17
N ALA A 14 -26.47 40.69 -68.47
CA ALA A 14 -26.83 41.42 -67.27
C ALA A 14 -26.11 40.84 -66.03
N THR A 15 -26.10 41.60 -64.93
CA THR A 15 -25.60 41.12 -63.62
C THR A 15 -26.34 39.85 -63.24
N ASP A 16 -25.58 38.83 -62.82
CA ASP A 16 -26.08 37.51 -62.43
C ASP A 16 -26.92 36.77 -63.51
N GLU A 17 -26.80 37.13 -64.80
CA GLU A 17 -27.51 36.44 -65.91
C GLU A 17 -26.99 35.01 -66.13
N VAL A 18 -25.75 34.71 -65.70
CA VAL A 18 -25.20 33.35 -65.75
C VAL A 18 -25.57 32.62 -64.47
N THR A 19 -26.53 31.69 -64.58
CA THR A 19 -26.98 30.83 -63.49
C THR A 19 -26.57 29.37 -63.75
N ALA A 20 -27.05 28.43 -62.94
CA ALA A 20 -26.78 27.00 -63.12
C ALA A 20 -27.31 26.43 -64.46
N THR A 21 -28.24 27.11 -65.14
CA THR A 21 -28.79 26.63 -66.43
C THR A 21 -27.86 26.94 -67.60
N GLU A 22 -27.11 28.03 -67.51
CA GLU A 22 -26.14 28.47 -68.50
C GLU A 22 -24.80 27.70 -68.39
N ILE A 23 -24.55 27.04 -67.25
CA ILE A 23 -23.36 26.21 -67.02
C ILE A 23 -23.74 24.73 -67.14
N ALA A 24 -23.38 24.11 -68.25
CA ALA A 24 -23.60 22.68 -68.44
C ALA A 24 -22.80 21.85 -67.41
N ALA A 25 -23.30 20.66 -67.08
CA ALA A 25 -22.61 19.76 -66.16
C ALA A 25 -21.18 19.44 -66.66
N GLY A 26 -20.18 19.66 -65.81
CA GLY A 26 -18.77 19.46 -66.15
C GLY A 26 -18.17 20.55 -67.06
N ALA A 27 -18.89 21.63 -67.36
CA ALA A 27 -18.35 22.74 -68.16
C ALA A 27 -17.27 23.57 -67.46
N VAL A 28 -17.09 23.38 -66.15
CA VAL A 28 -16.00 23.97 -65.36
C VAL A 28 -15.16 22.81 -64.85
N ASP A 29 -14.04 22.54 -65.54
CA ASP A 29 -13.07 21.53 -65.15
C ASP A 29 -11.74 22.17 -64.72
N THR A 30 -10.69 21.36 -64.58
CA THR A 30 -9.35 21.83 -64.17
C THR A 30 -8.70 22.83 -65.13
N ALA A 31 -9.16 22.92 -66.38
CA ALA A 31 -8.68 23.88 -67.37
C ALA A 31 -9.29 25.27 -67.15
N GLU A 32 -10.55 25.34 -66.71
CA GLU A 32 -11.23 26.60 -66.38
C GLU A 32 -10.86 27.11 -64.98
N ILE A 33 -10.54 26.21 -64.05
CA ILE A 33 -10.03 26.57 -62.71
C ILE A 33 -8.51 26.64 -62.76
N ALA A 34 -7.99 27.83 -63.04
CA ALA A 34 -6.54 28.07 -62.98
C ALA A 34 -5.98 27.70 -61.58
N THR A 35 -4.68 27.38 -61.53
CA THR A 35 -3.98 27.15 -60.26
C THR A 35 -4.19 28.33 -59.33
N ASP A 36 -4.54 28.05 -58.07
CA ASP A 36 -4.84 29.04 -57.02
C ASP A 36 -6.02 29.99 -57.34
N ALA A 37 -6.89 29.65 -58.30
CA ALA A 37 -8.07 30.47 -58.63
C ALA A 37 -9.11 30.53 -57.51
N VAL A 38 -9.17 29.50 -56.66
CA VAL A 38 -10.06 29.45 -55.50
C VAL A 38 -9.26 29.73 -54.24
N THR A 39 -9.31 30.99 -53.78
CA THR A 39 -8.61 31.47 -52.59
C THR A 39 -9.55 31.59 -51.39
N ALA A 40 -9.07 32.15 -50.28
CA ALA A 40 -9.88 32.42 -49.10
C ALA A 40 -10.99 33.48 -49.35
N ASN A 41 -10.91 34.27 -50.41
CA ASN A 41 -11.98 35.21 -50.76
C ASN A 41 -13.18 34.48 -51.40
N GLU A 42 -12.92 33.39 -52.12
CA GLU A 42 -13.94 32.57 -52.78
C GLU A 42 -14.52 31.51 -51.84
N ILE A 43 -13.79 31.11 -50.80
CA ILE A 43 -14.26 30.19 -49.75
C ILE A 43 -14.47 30.95 -48.45
N ALA A 44 -15.72 31.36 -48.20
CA ALA A 44 -16.09 31.96 -46.92
C ALA A 44 -15.84 31.01 -45.74
N ALA A 45 -15.61 31.58 -44.55
CA ALA A 45 -15.42 30.80 -43.33
C ALA A 45 -16.64 29.88 -43.06
N GLY A 46 -16.39 28.57 -42.93
CA GLY A 46 -17.44 27.57 -42.70
C GLY A 46 -18.24 27.18 -43.96
N ALA A 47 -17.86 27.65 -45.15
CA ALA A 47 -18.54 27.29 -46.41
C ALA A 47 -18.42 25.80 -46.76
N VAL A 48 -17.39 25.11 -46.26
CA VAL A 48 -17.21 23.66 -46.41
C VAL A 48 -17.61 23.00 -45.09
N ALA A 49 -18.82 22.45 -45.03
CA ALA A 49 -19.32 21.72 -43.87
C ALA A 49 -19.00 20.21 -44.00
N ALA A 50 -19.38 19.44 -42.98
CA ALA A 50 -19.10 18.00 -42.93
C ALA A 50 -19.75 17.21 -44.08
N SER A 51 -20.84 17.71 -44.67
CA SER A 51 -21.50 17.12 -45.84
C SER A 51 -20.68 17.25 -47.12
N GLU A 52 -19.87 18.32 -47.24
CA GLU A 52 -18.98 18.52 -48.38
C GLU A 52 -17.64 17.77 -48.22
N ILE A 53 -17.32 17.29 -47.01
CA ILE A 53 -16.10 16.52 -46.74
C ILE A 53 -16.42 15.02 -46.84
N ALA A 54 -15.71 14.31 -47.71
CA ALA A 54 -15.84 12.86 -47.80
C ALA A 54 -15.49 12.19 -46.46
N ALA A 55 -16.22 11.13 -46.11
CA ALA A 55 -15.98 10.36 -44.87
C ALA A 55 -14.53 9.82 -44.76
N THR A 56 -13.87 9.63 -45.90
CA THR A 56 -12.45 9.30 -46.00
C THR A 56 -11.76 10.33 -46.87
N PHE A 57 -10.71 10.95 -46.33
CA PHE A 57 -9.86 11.88 -47.06
C PHE A 57 -8.53 11.19 -47.39
N ASP A 58 -8.37 10.71 -48.63
CA ASP A 58 -7.13 10.07 -49.07
C ASP A 58 -6.06 11.14 -49.37
N ILE A 59 -5.05 11.19 -48.49
CA ILE A 59 -3.88 12.06 -48.59
C ILE A 59 -2.58 11.25 -48.73
N SER A 60 -2.66 9.96 -49.09
CA SER A 60 -1.51 9.04 -49.10
C SER A 60 -0.32 9.49 -49.96
N SER A 61 -0.55 10.40 -50.91
CA SER A 61 0.49 11.00 -51.77
C SER A 61 0.85 12.45 -51.44
N LYS A 62 0.38 12.99 -50.31
CA LYS A 62 0.51 14.41 -49.91
C LYS A 62 0.98 14.55 -48.45
N THR A 63 1.43 15.75 -48.10
CA THR A 63 1.81 16.12 -46.73
C THR A 63 0.74 17.03 -46.13
N VAL A 64 0.29 16.74 -44.91
CA VAL A 64 -0.54 17.64 -44.11
C VAL A 64 0.33 18.23 -43.00
N THR A 65 0.52 19.55 -43.00
CA THR A 65 1.26 20.26 -41.95
C THR A 65 0.27 20.75 -40.91
N LEU A 66 0.34 20.21 -39.69
CA LEU A 66 -0.44 20.69 -38.53
C LEU A 66 0.52 21.36 -37.53
N PRO A 67 0.12 22.49 -36.92
CA PRO A 67 0.91 23.06 -35.84
C PRO A 67 0.93 22.09 -34.65
N ALA A 68 2.07 21.98 -33.96
CA ALA A 68 2.27 21.00 -32.88
C ALA A 68 1.16 21.03 -31.82
N ALA A 69 0.66 22.24 -31.48
CA ALA A 69 -0.44 22.43 -30.54
C ALA A 69 -1.74 21.71 -30.94
N SER A 70 -2.02 21.54 -32.24
CA SER A 70 -3.21 20.86 -32.75
C SER A 70 -3.11 19.33 -32.71
N VAL A 71 -1.89 18.78 -32.63
CA VAL A 71 -1.64 17.33 -32.58
C VAL A 71 -1.73 16.80 -31.15
N THR A 72 -1.24 17.57 -30.17
CA THR A 72 -1.23 17.18 -28.74
C THR A 72 -2.61 17.00 -28.12
N ALA A 73 -3.68 17.54 -28.72
CA ALA A 73 -5.04 17.37 -28.20
C ALA A 73 -5.56 15.91 -28.32
N HIS A 74 -5.02 15.12 -29.25
CA HIS A 74 -5.51 13.77 -29.55
C HIS A 74 -4.49 12.66 -29.25
N VAL A 75 -3.27 13.03 -28.85
CA VAL A 75 -2.24 12.09 -28.40
C VAL A 75 -2.00 12.35 -26.92
N THR A 76 -2.60 11.54 -26.05
CA THR A 76 -2.17 11.53 -24.65
C THR A 76 -0.70 11.14 -24.62
N SER A 77 0.14 11.86 -23.87
CA SER A 77 1.56 11.52 -23.75
C SER A 77 1.70 10.05 -23.36
N PHE A 78 2.52 9.31 -24.08
CA PHE A 78 2.83 7.93 -23.71
C PHE A 78 3.56 7.91 -22.36
N ASP A 79 3.04 7.14 -21.40
CA ASP A 79 3.70 6.95 -20.10
C ASP A 79 4.82 5.91 -20.24
N ASP A 80 6.06 6.37 -20.28
CA ASP A 80 7.24 5.52 -20.38
C ASP A 80 7.78 5.03 -19.01
N VAL A 81 7.14 5.44 -17.91
CA VAL A 81 7.57 5.06 -16.54
C VAL A 81 7.69 3.55 -16.36
N PRO A 82 6.73 2.71 -16.83
CA PRO A 82 6.87 1.26 -16.70
C PRO A 82 8.10 0.72 -17.45
N MET A 83 8.35 1.18 -18.68
CA MET A 83 9.48 0.75 -19.48
C MET A 83 10.82 1.12 -18.83
N ARG A 84 10.92 2.33 -18.27
CA ARG A 84 12.15 2.75 -17.56
C ARG A 84 12.40 1.92 -16.30
N ARG A 85 11.33 1.49 -15.60
CA ARG A 85 11.44 0.59 -14.43
C ARG A 85 11.92 -0.80 -14.85
N ASP A 86 11.35 -1.37 -15.91
CA ASP A 86 11.78 -2.67 -16.43
C ASP A 86 13.24 -2.65 -16.89
N ILE A 87 13.67 -1.57 -17.58
CA ILE A 87 15.05 -1.37 -17.99
C ILE A 87 16.00 -1.29 -16.78
N ALA A 88 15.60 -0.59 -15.71
CA ALA A 88 16.42 -0.49 -14.50
C ALA A 88 16.61 -1.86 -13.83
N THR A 89 15.56 -2.67 -13.74
CA THR A 89 15.63 -4.04 -13.20
C THR A 89 16.50 -4.94 -14.09
N LEU A 90 16.35 -4.85 -15.42
CA LEU A 90 17.17 -5.62 -16.36
C LEU A 90 18.66 -5.23 -16.28
N ALA A 91 18.96 -3.94 -16.11
CA ALA A 91 20.32 -3.46 -15.92
C ALA A 91 20.95 -4.02 -14.64
N LEU A 92 20.18 -4.08 -13.55
CA LEU A 92 20.64 -4.68 -12.29
C LEU A 92 20.86 -6.19 -12.41
N HIS A 93 19.98 -6.92 -13.08
CA HIS A 93 20.18 -8.34 -13.38
C HIS A 93 21.46 -8.59 -14.19
N THR A 94 21.75 -7.73 -15.18
CA THR A 94 22.95 -7.84 -16.02
C THR A 94 24.21 -7.63 -15.19
N ALA A 95 24.26 -6.56 -14.39
CA ALA A 95 25.40 -6.27 -13.52
C ALA A 95 25.67 -7.39 -12.49
N ILE A 96 24.62 -8.03 -11.96
CA ILE A 96 24.75 -9.16 -11.04
C ILE A 96 25.28 -10.40 -11.77
N SER A 97 24.84 -10.66 -13.00
CA SER A 97 25.39 -11.75 -13.82
C SER A 97 26.89 -11.54 -14.08
N ASP A 98 27.30 -10.30 -14.37
CA ASP A 98 28.71 -9.94 -14.54
C ASP A 98 29.50 -10.15 -13.23
N ASN A 99 28.95 -9.75 -12.08
CA ASN A 99 29.56 -9.99 -10.78
C ASN A 99 29.65 -11.48 -10.42
N LYS A 100 28.61 -12.27 -10.75
CA LYS A 100 28.60 -13.73 -10.55
C LYS A 100 29.75 -14.37 -11.31
N ALA A 101 29.96 -13.95 -12.56
CA ALA A 101 31.06 -14.42 -13.40
C ALA A 101 32.43 -13.94 -12.91
N ALA A 102 32.56 -12.66 -12.53
CA ALA A 102 33.83 -12.07 -12.10
C ALA A 102 34.34 -12.64 -10.76
N TYR A 103 33.41 -12.95 -9.84
CA TYR A 103 33.74 -13.41 -8.48
C TYR A 103 33.45 -14.89 -8.24
N ASN A 104 33.11 -15.67 -9.29
CA ASN A 104 32.80 -17.09 -9.23
C ASN A 104 31.79 -17.45 -8.12
N LEU A 105 30.77 -16.61 -7.96
CA LEU A 105 29.73 -16.83 -6.96
C LEU A 105 28.80 -17.95 -7.46
N SER A 106 28.55 -18.96 -6.62
CA SER A 106 27.62 -20.05 -6.97
C SER A 106 26.21 -19.52 -7.26
N ASN A 107 25.76 -18.55 -6.46
CA ASN A 107 24.43 -17.95 -6.53
C ASN A 107 24.52 -16.43 -6.31
N ALA A 108 23.73 -15.68 -7.06
CA ALA A 108 23.43 -14.29 -6.82
C ALA A 108 22.00 -14.06 -7.33
N PHE A 109 21.07 -13.78 -6.43
CA PHE A 109 19.66 -13.54 -6.76
C PHE A 109 19.21 -12.19 -6.20
N ILE A 110 18.21 -11.60 -6.84
CA ILE A 110 17.48 -10.46 -6.30
C ILE A 110 16.32 -11.03 -5.51
N ASP A 111 16.33 -10.78 -4.20
CA ASP A 111 15.21 -11.09 -3.31
C ASP A 111 14.30 -9.86 -3.24
N GLN A 112 12.99 -10.07 -3.22
CA GLN A 112 12.03 -8.99 -2.98
C GLN A 112 11.98 -8.59 -1.49
N PHE A 113 12.65 -9.33 -0.60
CA PHE A 113 12.70 -9.13 0.86
C PHE A 113 11.32 -9.19 1.55
N GLU A 114 10.33 -9.80 0.91
CA GLU A 114 8.98 -9.91 1.46
C GLU A 114 8.82 -11.16 2.34
N ASP A 115 9.61 -12.21 2.11
CA ASP A 115 9.71 -13.40 2.95
C ASP A 115 11.09 -14.06 2.78
N ASP A 116 11.41 -15.07 3.60
CA ASP A 116 12.67 -15.81 3.50
C ASP A 116 12.62 -16.94 2.42
N THR A 117 11.64 -16.90 1.50
CA THR A 117 11.49 -17.91 0.43
C THR A 117 12.69 -17.87 -0.52
N GLY A 118 13.59 -18.84 -0.39
CA GLY A 118 14.78 -18.98 -1.23
C GLY A 118 16.11 -18.94 -0.46
N LEU A 119 16.08 -18.78 0.86
CA LEU A 119 17.27 -18.90 1.72
C LEU A 119 17.44 -20.36 2.18
N ASP A 120 18.53 -21.00 1.76
CA ASP A 120 18.86 -22.39 2.15
C ASP A 120 19.18 -22.53 3.65
N THR A 121 19.62 -21.46 4.31
CA THR A 121 19.92 -21.47 5.76
C THR A 121 19.84 -20.05 6.31
N GLU A 122 18.96 -19.83 7.28
CA GLU A 122 18.88 -18.58 8.03
C GLU A 122 19.74 -18.67 9.31
N THR A 123 20.23 -17.51 9.77
CA THR A 123 20.79 -17.37 11.13
C THR A 123 19.66 -16.99 12.09
N THR A 124 19.92 -16.51 13.30
CA THR A 124 18.90 -16.07 14.28
C THR A 124 18.11 -14.79 13.88
N CYS A 125 18.20 -14.35 12.63
CA CYS A 125 17.45 -13.21 12.10
C CYS A 125 16.38 -13.74 11.17
N ASN A 126 15.12 -13.71 11.61
CA ASN A 126 13.96 -14.12 10.82
C ASN A 126 13.30 -12.84 10.25
N ARG A 127 12.94 -12.83 8.96
CA ARG A 127 12.20 -11.72 8.36
C ARG A 127 10.71 -12.00 8.50
N SER A 128 10.08 -11.31 9.44
CA SER A 128 8.62 -11.35 9.61
C SER A 128 7.96 -10.53 8.50
N ASP A 129 6.90 -11.07 7.87
CA ASP A 129 6.05 -10.42 6.86
C ASP A 129 5.54 -9.01 7.25
N ALA A 130 5.66 -8.63 8.54
CA ALA A 130 5.22 -7.34 9.06
C ALA A 130 6.35 -6.31 9.32
N GLU A 131 7.63 -6.69 9.35
CA GLU A 131 8.73 -5.75 9.66
C GLU A 131 10.05 -6.14 8.97
N TYR A 132 10.64 -5.17 8.26
CA TYR A 132 11.72 -5.36 7.29
C TYR A 132 12.95 -6.13 7.80
N MET A 133 13.26 -6.12 9.11
CA MET A 133 14.27 -6.98 9.76
C MET A 133 14.01 -6.98 11.27
N ALA A 134 13.73 -8.12 11.89
CA ALA A 134 13.70 -8.23 13.35
C ALA A 134 14.67 -9.33 13.83
N ALA A 135 15.66 -8.94 14.63
CA ALA A 135 16.37 -9.90 15.46
C ALA A 135 15.40 -10.32 16.58
N VAL A 136 14.58 -11.33 16.34
CA VAL A 136 13.82 -11.97 17.42
C VAL A 136 14.86 -12.62 18.32
N ILE A 137 15.25 -11.93 19.38
CA ILE A 137 15.68 -12.59 20.60
C ILE A 137 14.34 -12.92 21.28
N PRO A 138 13.87 -14.17 21.29
CA PRO A 138 12.84 -14.54 22.24
C PRO A 138 13.44 -14.19 23.59
N GLY A 139 12.96 -13.13 24.24
CA GLY A 139 13.30 -12.89 25.64
C GLY A 139 13.07 -14.21 26.38
N PRO A 140 13.92 -14.59 27.36
CA PRO A 140 13.86 -15.92 27.94
C PRO A 140 12.42 -16.22 28.32
N ALA A 141 11.81 -17.17 27.60
CA ALA A 141 10.51 -17.67 27.96
C ALA A 141 10.63 -18.15 29.41
N ASN A 142 9.60 -17.90 30.20
CA ASN A 142 9.51 -18.45 31.55
C ASN A 142 9.84 -19.95 31.55
N ASP A 143 10.64 -20.41 32.50
CA ASP A 143 11.14 -21.77 32.53
C ASP A 143 10.15 -22.76 33.16
N SER A 144 10.36 -24.06 32.93
CA SER A 144 9.52 -25.13 33.47
C SER A 144 9.66 -25.35 34.98
N SER A 145 10.58 -24.68 35.66
CA SER A 145 10.79 -24.75 37.11
C SER A 145 9.93 -23.73 37.86
N THR A 146 9.46 -22.68 37.18
CA THR A 146 8.49 -21.74 37.75
C THR A 146 7.12 -22.42 37.83
N MET A 147 6.73 -22.86 39.02
CA MET A 147 5.50 -23.62 39.25
C MET A 147 4.23 -22.77 39.26
N LEU A 148 4.35 -21.45 39.46
CA LEU A 148 3.25 -20.50 39.45
C LEU A 148 3.79 -19.13 39.04
N LEU A 149 3.17 -18.52 38.05
CA LEU A 149 3.53 -17.16 37.62
C LEU A 149 2.28 -16.33 37.36
N ILE A 150 2.05 -15.32 38.21
CA ILE A 150 0.96 -14.37 38.01
C ILE A 150 1.56 -13.02 37.62
N HIS A 151 1.44 -12.65 36.35
CA HIS A 151 1.94 -11.35 35.83
C HIS A 151 1.20 -10.16 36.43
N SER A 152 -0.10 -10.33 36.71
CA SER A 152 -1.00 -9.27 37.16
C SER A 152 -1.04 -8.04 36.26
N ASP A 153 -0.95 -8.24 34.95
CA ASP A 153 -0.93 -7.17 33.95
C ASP A 153 -2.32 -6.96 33.33
N THR A 154 -3.26 -6.43 34.12
CA THR A 154 -4.65 -6.22 33.66
C THR A 154 -5.28 -4.94 34.23
N SER A 155 -6.57 -4.74 33.98
CA SER A 155 -7.32 -3.54 34.36
C SER A 155 -7.59 -3.45 35.87
N ASN A 156 -7.71 -2.22 36.38
CA ASN A 156 -8.05 -1.93 37.77
C ASN A 156 -9.41 -2.53 38.17
N GLY A 157 -9.47 -3.19 39.32
CA GLY A 157 -10.67 -3.86 39.84
C GLY A 157 -10.96 -5.23 39.21
N SER A 158 -10.10 -5.73 38.31
CA SER A 158 -10.23 -7.10 37.81
C SER A 158 -10.06 -8.11 38.94
N THR A 159 -10.85 -9.18 38.92
CA THR A 159 -10.72 -10.34 39.83
C THR A 159 -10.27 -11.60 39.08
N THR A 160 -9.78 -11.46 37.85
CA THR A 160 -9.30 -12.60 37.05
C THR A 160 -7.79 -12.71 37.14
N PHE A 161 -7.30 -13.76 37.80
CA PHE A 161 -5.88 -14.09 37.88
C PHE A 161 -5.58 -15.33 37.04
N VAL A 162 -4.48 -15.30 36.29
CA VAL A 162 -4.08 -16.37 35.38
C VAL A 162 -2.66 -16.82 35.74
N ASP A 163 -2.49 -18.12 35.97
CA ASP A 163 -1.17 -18.74 35.99
C ASP A 163 -0.63 -18.79 34.56
N SER A 164 0.41 -18.00 34.32
CA SER A 164 1.09 -17.88 33.05
C SER A 164 2.37 -18.71 33.01
N SER A 165 2.61 -19.57 34.01
CA SER A 165 3.81 -20.41 34.05
C SER A 165 3.88 -21.37 32.86
N ALA A 166 5.11 -21.73 32.46
CA ALA A 166 5.36 -22.76 31.45
C ALA A 166 5.32 -24.18 32.05
N ALA A 167 5.02 -24.30 33.35
CA ALA A 167 4.94 -25.57 34.04
C ALA A 167 3.65 -26.32 33.68
N SER A 168 3.73 -27.66 33.72
CA SER A 168 2.57 -28.54 33.57
C SER A 168 2.34 -29.32 34.88
N PRO A 169 1.11 -29.35 35.42
CA PRO A 169 -0.09 -28.69 34.92
C PRO A 169 -0.10 -27.18 35.22
N THR A 170 -0.79 -26.40 34.38
CA THR A 170 -1.14 -25.01 34.68
C THR A 170 -2.12 -24.98 35.85
N HIS A 171 -1.87 -24.14 36.85
CA HIS A 171 -2.74 -24.04 38.03
C HIS A 171 -3.87 -23.05 37.79
N VAL A 172 -5.10 -23.54 37.83
CA VAL A 172 -6.30 -22.68 37.73
C VAL A 172 -6.68 -22.18 39.12
N VAL A 173 -7.06 -20.91 39.19
CA VAL A 173 -7.55 -20.28 40.43
C VAL A 173 -8.89 -20.90 40.83
N ASP A 174 -8.98 -21.38 42.07
CA ASP A 174 -10.18 -21.98 42.67
C ASP A 174 -11.15 -20.89 43.17
N ALA A 175 -10.60 -19.89 43.87
CA ALA A 175 -11.38 -18.77 44.37
C ALA A 175 -10.51 -17.52 44.54
N VAL A 176 -11.12 -16.36 44.28
CA VAL A 176 -10.61 -15.04 44.70
C VAL A 176 -11.45 -14.62 45.88
N LEU A 177 -10.79 -14.38 47.02
CA LEU A 177 -11.46 -14.18 48.31
C LEU A 177 -11.57 -12.69 48.64
N ASP A 178 -12.73 -12.32 49.19
CA ASP A 178 -13.08 -10.97 49.64
C ASP A 178 -12.67 -9.88 48.62
N ASN A 179 -11.97 -8.82 49.04
CA ASN A 179 -11.65 -7.67 48.20
C ASN A 179 -10.31 -7.81 47.45
N THR A 180 -9.86 -9.06 47.20
CA THR A 180 -8.63 -9.32 46.45
C THR A 180 -8.84 -9.01 44.96
N GLN A 181 -8.06 -8.09 44.42
CA GLN A 181 -8.24 -7.64 43.04
C GLN A 181 -6.96 -7.05 42.44
N HIS A 182 -6.95 -6.86 41.12
CA HIS A 182 -5.92 -6.07 40.46
C HIS A 182 -6.09 -4.58 40.78
N SER A 183 -4.99 -3.89 41.07
CA SER A 183 -4.98 -2.44 41.30
C SER A 183 -3.90 -1.74 40.47
N THR A 184 -4.27 -0.63 39.85
CA THR A 184 -3.33 0.24 39.14
C THR A 184 -2.66 1.28 40.06
N SER A 185 -3.05 1.32 41.34
CA SER A 185 -2.54 2.28 42.33
C SER A 185 -1.08 2.01 42.70
N GLN A 186 -0.74 0.75 43.00
CA GLN A 186 0.63 0.33 43.34
C GLN A 186 1.02 -0.86 42.46
N LYS A 187 2.00 -0.65 41.57
CA LYS A 187 2.55 -1.70 40.70
C LYS A 187 4.04 -1.47 40.47
N LYS A 188 4.79 -2.56 40.28
CA LYS A 188 6.21 -2.51 39.94
C LYS A 188 6.46 -2.63 38.44
N PHE A 189 5.73 -3.54 37.80
CA PHE A 189 5.79 -3.86 36.37
C PHE A 189 4.37 -4.04 35.82
N GLY A 190 4.20 -3.93 34.50
CA GLY A 190 2.89 -4.06 33.85
C GLY A 190 1.90 -2.95 34.23
N ALA A 191 0.63 -3.18 33.90
CA ALA A 191 -0.49 -2.27 34.10
C ALA A 191 -1.00 -2.23 35.54
N SER A 192 -0.93 -3.34 36.29
CA SER A 192 -1.43 -3.43 37.68
C SER A 192 -0.59 -4.35 38.57
N GLY A 193 -0.89 -4.34 39.87
CA GLY A 193 -0.41 -5.29 40.86
C GLY A 193 -1.58 -5.95 41.60
N ILE A 194 -1.31 -6.97 42.40
CA ILE A 194 -2.32 -7.61 43.25
C ILE A 194 -2.53 -6.76 44.49
N TYR A 195 -3.77 -6.37 44.75
CA TYR A 195 -4.19 -5.62 45.91
C TYR A 195 -4.99 -6.50 46.87
N ILE A 196 -4.58 -6.44 48.14
CA ILE A 196 -5.21 -7.10 49.28
C ILE A 196 -5.28 -6.03 50.38
N ASP A 197 -6.46 -5.76 50.93
CA ASP A 197 -6.71 -4.63 51.86
C ASP A 197 -6.43 -4.97 53.33
N GLY A 198 -6.26 -6.24 53.66
CA GLY A 198 -5.97 -6.73 55.02
C GLY A 198 -7.19 -6.76 55.95
N VAL A 199 -8.41 -6.72 55.39
CA VAL A 199 -9.69 -6.81 56.07
C VAL A 199 -10.47 -8.06 55.61
N GLY A 200 -10.53 -9.08 56.47
CA GLY A 200 -11.30 -10.29 56.20
C GLY A 200 -10.41 -11.53 56.09
N SER A 201 -10.77 -12.44 55.18
CA SER A 201 -10.03 -13.65 54.83
C SER A 201 -9.62 -13.59 53.36
N GLU A 202 -8.83 -12.59 53.02
CA GLU A 202 -8.49 -12.30 51.62
C GLU A 202 -7.35 -13.16 51.10
N GLY A 203 -7.29 -13.27 49.77
CA GLY A 203 -6.27 -14.00 49.06
C GLY A 203 -6.76 -14.63 47.78
N ILE A 204 -5.82 -15.27 47.08
CA ILE A 204 -6.08 -16.09 45.91
C ILE A 204 -5.88 -17.54 46.34
N ARG A 205 -6.88 -18.38 46.10
CA ARG A 205 -6.85 -19.80 46.44
C ARG A 205 -6.69 -20.64 45.18
N PHE A 206 -5.83 -21.64 45.26
CA PHE A 206 -5.65 -22.67 44.25
C PHE A 206 -6.13 -24.04 44.79
N PRO A 207 -6.53 -24.97 43.92
CA PRO A 207 -6.84 -26.34 44.32
C PRO A 207 -5.64 -27.04 44.97
N ALA A 208 -5.91 -28.04 45.79
CA ALA A 208 -4.87 -28.85 46.42
C ALA A 208 -4.03 -29.57 45.35
N HIS A 209 -2.70 -29.46 45.45
CA HIS A 209 -1.76 -30.06 44.49
C HIS A 209 -0.41 -30.36 45.18
N ALA A 210 0.34 -31.33 44.65
CA ALA A 210 1.65 -31.72 45.20
C ALA A 210 2.67 -30.57 45.19
N ASN A 211 2.57 -29.65 44.22
CA ASN A 211 3.43 -28.47 44.09
C ASN A 211 3.34 -27.52 45.29
N TRP A 212 2.27 -27.59 46.09
CA TRP A 212 2.08 -26.79 47.30
C TRP A 212 2.63 -27.47 48.57
N GLY A 213 3.32 -28.61 48.42
CA GLY A 213 3.92 -29.38 49.50
C GLY A 213 5.22 -28.76 50.04
N PHE A 214 5.14 -27.55 50.59
CA PHE A 214 6.29 -26.86 51.20
C PHE A 214 6.98 -27.73 52.26
N GLY A 215 8.31 -27.73 52.27
CA GLY A 215 9.14 -28.51 53.21
C GLY A 215 9.50 -29.92 52.73
N THR A 216 9.07 -30.34 51.53
CA THR A 216 9.45 -31.63 50.92
C THR A 216 10.62 -31.54 49.94
N GLY A 217 11.09 -30.33 49.65
CA GLY A 217 12.23 -30.01 48.78
C GLY A 217 12.56 -28.52 48.82
N ASP A 218 13.60 -28.14 48.09
CA ASP A 218 14.01 -26.74 47.97
C ASP A 218 13.01 -25.97 47.08
N PHE A 219 12.71 -24.74 47.45
CA PHE A 219 11.84 -23.87 46.68
C PHE A 219 12.35 -22.44 46.72
N THR A 220 11.92 -21.64 45.75
CA THR A 220 12.16 -20.20 45.72
C THR A 220 10.85 -19.52 45.39
N ILE A 221 10.60 -18.38 46.04
CA ILE A 221 9.51 -17.47 45.69
C ILE A 221 10.17 -16.11 45.53
N ASP A 222 9.90 -15.47 44.39
CA ASP A 222 10.37 -14.12 44.07
C ASP A 222 9.17 -13.23 43.76
N CYS A 223 9.05 -12.12 44.47
CA CYS A 223 8.02 -11.13 44.24
C CYS A 223 8.42 -9.75 44.77
N TRP A 224 7.79 -8.72 44.19
CA TRP A 224 7.78 -7.39 44.77
C TRP A 224 6.49 -7.21 45.56
N PHE A 225 6.59 -6.73 46.79
CA PHE A 225 5.44 -6.38 47.61
C PHE A 225 5.57 -4.98 48.18
N TYR A 226 4.44 -4.30 48.39
CA TYR A 226 4.36 -2.99 49.02
C TYR A 226 3.42 -3.07 50.23
N PRO A 227 3.96 -3.08 51.46
CA PRO A 227 3.13 -3.15 52.66
C PRO A 227 2.39 -1.81 52.89
N ILE A 228 1.07 -1.88 53.08
CA ILE A 228 0.23 -0.70 53.37
C ILE A 228 0.01 -0.47 54.87
N ALA A 229 0.29 -1.48 55.71
CA ALA A 229 0.29 -1.42 57.16
C ALA A 229 1.16 -2.57 57.73
N SER A 230 1.72 -2.40 58.93
CA SER A 230 2.43 -3.46 59.66
C SER A 230 1.47 -4.16 60.63
N GLN A 231 1.35 -5.49 60.54
CA GLN A 231 0.53 -6.31 61.46
C GLN A 231 1.45 -7.18 62.33
N SER A 232 1.28 -7.16 63.66
CA SER A 232 2.22 -7.77 64.62
C SER A 232 1.97 -9.26 64.95
N GLN A 233 1.11 -10.00 64.22
CA GLN A 233 0.57 -11.27 64.78
C GLN A 233 0.69 -12.56 63.95
N HIS A 234 1.22 -12.56 62.73
CA HIS A 234 1.31 -13.80 61.94
C HIS A 234 2.76 -14.23 61.65
N ALA A 235 3.00 -15.53 61.54
CA ALA A 235 4.22 -16.06 60.94
C ALA A 235 4.21 -15.68 59.45
N ALA A 236 4.87 -14.57 59.13
CA ALA A 236 5.02 -14.11 57.76
C ALA A 236 6.25 -14.79 57.12
N VAL A 237 6.11 -15.29 55.90
CA VAL A 237 7.26 -15.71 55.08
C VAL A 237 8.11 -14.48 54.70
N TRP A 238 7.49 -13.30 54.63
CA TRP A 238 8.16 -12.01 54.48
C TRP A 238 7.54 -10.98 55.43
N GLY A 239 8.27 -10.62 56.49
CA GLY A 239 7.87 -9.59 57.45
C GLY A 239 8.96 -8.54 57.61
N THR A 240 8.55 -7.28 57.83
CA THR A 240 9.46 -6.25 58.34
C THR A 240 9.53 -6.41 59.86
N THR A 241 10.73 -6.55 60.42
CA THR A 241 11.00 -6.47 61.87
C THR A 241 10.46 -5.19 62.48
#